data_AF-A0A1I6E793-F1
#
_entry.id   AF-A0A1I6E793-F1
#
_cell.length_a   1.000
_cell.length_b   1.000
_cell.length_c   1.000
_cell.angle_alpha   90.00
_cell.angle_beta   90.00
_cell.angle_gamma   90.00
#
_symmetry.space_group_name_H-M   'P 1'
#
loop_
_entity.id
_entity.type
_entity.pdbx_description
1 polymer ?
#
loop_
_entity_poly.entity_id
_entity_poly.type
_entity_poly.pdbx_seq_one_letter_code
_entity_poly.pdbx_strand_id
1 'polypeptide(L)'
;MGWFSMNGITFACLKEGEKPLPEHAYASSVHSDVRYVIWQEDGLWNVCSVSNKSGKVSFLPLAEQLFKSSDEAWRAAYQHWIDIDRLQGVTRQRAALEVLKSARDAFPTLKG
;
A
#
# COMPACT_ATOMS: atom_id res chain seq x y z
N MET A 1 -10.10 4.71 -7.92
CA MET A 1 -9.67 4.01 -6.70
C MET A 1 -10.22 2.60 -6.61
N GLY A 2 -9.44 1.65 -6.09
CA GLY A 2 -9.93 0.36 -5.61
C GLY A 2 -9.12 -0.11 -4.39
N TRP A 3 -9.60 -1.16 -3.73
CA TRP A 3 -9.08 -1.62 -2.44
C TRP A 3 -8.64 -3.07 -2.52
N PHE A 4 -7.51 -3.39 -1.88
CA PHE A 4 -6.99 -4.74 -1.78
C PHE A 4 -6.62 -5.03 -0.33
N SER A 5 -7.18 -6.11 0.23
CA SER A 5 -6.90 -6.52 1.60
C SER A 5 -6.32 -7.92 1.61
N MET A 6 -5.22 -8.11 2.33
CA MET A 6 -4.60 -9.42 2.50
C MET A 6 -3.81 -9.46 3.81
N ASN A 7 -3.85 -10.60 4.50
CA ASN A 7 -3.12 -10.84 5.75
C ASN A 7 -3.36 -9.75 6.82
N GLY A 8 -4.58 -9.20 6.90
CA GLY A 8 -4.93 -8.13 7.85
C GLY A 8 -4.44 -6.73 7.48
N ILE A 9 -3.82 -6.55 6.31
CA ILE A 9 -3.44 -5.24 5.75
C ILE A 9 -4.46 -4.85 4.70
N THR A 10 -4.79 -3.56 4.63
CA THR A 10 -5.53 -2.99 3.52
C THR A 10 -4.69 -1.94 2.78
N PHE A 11 -4.70 -2.06 1.45
CA PHE A 11 -4.05 -1.19 0.49
C PHE A 11 -5.12 -0.44 -0.33
N ALA A 12 -5.03 0.88 -0.36
CA ALA A 12 -5.81 1.72 -1.25
C ALA A 12 -5.00 2.01 -2.51
N CYS A 13 -5.55 1.71 -3.69
CA CYS A 13 -4.93 2.03 -4.97
C CYS A 13 -5.69 3.16 -5.63
N LEU A 14 -5.06 4.33 -5.74
CA LEU A 14 -5.66 5.48 -6.41
C LEU A 14 -5.37 5.45 -7.91
N LYS A 15 -6.16 6.20 -8.69
CA LYS A 15 -5.87 6.42 -10.11
C LYS A 15 -4.71 7.40 -10.26
N GLU A 16 -4.12 7.43 -11.45
CA GLU A 16 -3.10 8.41 -11.79
C GLU A 16 -3.62 9.84 -11.56
N GLY A 17 -2.80 10.66 -10.90
CA GLY A 17 -3.14 12.04 -10.55
C GLY A 17 -4.10 12.21 -9.35
N GLU A 18 -4.64 11.12 -8.79
CA GLU A 18 -5.40 11.18 -7.53
C GLU A 18 -4.44 11.34 -6.34
N LYS A 19 -4.75 12.28 -5.44
CA LYS A 19 -3.98 12.49 -4.20
C LYS A 19 -4.60 11.73 -3.04
N PRO A 20 -3.80 11.29 -2.05
CA PRO A 20 -4.33 10.69 -0.84
C PRO A 20 -5.18 11.69 -0.03
N LEU A 21 -6.43 11.31 0.24
CA LEU A 21 -7.38 12.07 1.05
C LEU A 21 -7.64 11.34 2.37
N PRO A 22 -7.99 12.06 3.46
CA PRO A 22 -8.25 11.42 4.76
C PRO A 22 -9.29 10.29 4.72
N GLU A 23 -10.27 10.36 3.84
CA GLU A 23 -11.25 9.28 3.61
C GLU A 23 -10.61 7.95 3.17
N HIS A 24 -9.44 8.01 2.50
CA HIS A 24 -8.69 6.82 2.11
C HIS A 24 -8.10 6.06 3.32
N ALA A 25 -8.06 6.68 4.50
CA ALA A 25 -7.62 6.02 5.73
C ALA A 25 -8.69 5.12 6.37
N TYR A 26 -9.95 5.25 5.93
CA TYR A 26 -11.09 4.59 6.55
C TYR A 26 -11.71 3.57 5.59
N ALA A 27 -11.00 2.47 5.31
CA ALA A 27 -11.63 1.33 4.63
C ALA A 27 -12.34 0.45 5.65
N SER A 28 -13.67 0.44 5.57
CA SER A 28 -14.57 -0.56 6.15
C SER A 28 -14.47 -0.79 7.67
N SER A 29 -15.61 -0.64 8.33
CA SER A 29 -15.85 -0.56 9.78
C SER A 29 -15.46 -1.76 10.65
N VAL A 30 -14.64 -2.72 10.20
CA VAL A 30 -14.52 -4.04 10.86
C VAL A 30 -13.11 -4.65 10.83
N HIS A 31 -12.08 -3.96 11.33
CA HIS A 31 -10.79 -4.59 11.75
C HIS A 31 -9.66 -4.75 10.72
N SER A 32 -9.46 -3.78 9.83
CA SER A 32 -8.11 -3.60 9.29
C SER A 32 -7.80 -2.11 9.26
N ASP A 33 -6.87 -1.65 10.09
CA ASP A 33 -6.28 -0.34 9.89
C ASP A 33 -5.75 -0.32 8.45
N VAL A 34 -6.36 0.48 7.57
CA VAL A 34 -5.77 0.75 6.26
C VAL A 34 -4.37 1.23 6.53
N ARG A 35 -3.38 0.51 6.02
CA ARG A 35 -1.98 0.84 6.31
C ARG A 35 -1.30 1.52 5.15
N TYR A 36 -1.76 1.36 3.90
CA TYR A 36 -1.04 1.92 2.76
C TYR A 36 -1.94 2.50 1.67
N VAL A 37 -1.48 3.59 1.07
CA VAL A 37 -2.04 4.18 -0.14
C VAL A 37 -0.96 4.18 -1.22
N ILE A 38 -1.30 3.68 -2.40
CA ILE A 38 -0.42 3.54 -3.56
C ILE A 38 -1.06 4.27 -4.74
N TRP A 39 -0.30 5.09 -5.45
CA TRP A 39 -0.79 5.80 -6.64
C TRP A 39 0.34 6.15 -7.59
N GLN A 40 -0.02 6.45 -8.84
CA GLN A 40 0.90 6.92 -9.86
C GLN A 40 0.87 8.45 -9.96
N GLU A 41 2.04 9.05 -10.05
CA GLU A 41 2.28 10.48 -10.27
C GLU A 41 3.39 10.62 -11.33
N ASP A 42 3.05 11.22 -12.48
CA ASP A 42 3.97 11.45 -13.60
C ASP A 42 4.77 10.21 -14.05
N GLY A 43 4.10 9.06 -14.16
CA GLY A 43 4.74 7.78 -14.54
C GLY A 43 5.59 7.12 -13.44
N LEU A 44 5.65 7.72 -12.25
CA LEU A 44 6.32 7.18 -11.08
C LEU A 44 5.30 6.80 -10.01
N TRP A 45 5.71 5.99 -9.04
CA TRP A 45 4.82 5.41 -8.04
C TRP A 45 5.12 5.96 -6.66
N ASN A 46 4.06 6.45 -6.02
CA ASN A 46 4.06 6.88 -4.63
C ASN A 46 3.48 5.80 -3.72
N VAL A 47 4.05 5.70 -2.52
CA VAL A 47 3.53 4.83 -1.46
C VAL A 47 3.63 5.56 -0.13
N CYS A 48 2.49 5.67 0.55
CA CYS A 48 2.43 6.21 1.90
C CYS A 48 1.84 5.17 2.85
N SER A 49 2.39 5.10 4.05
CA SER A 49 1.72 4.46 5.16
C SER A 49 0.71 5.42 5.77
N VAL A 50 -0.42 4.90 6.22
CA VAL A 50 -1.47 5.69 6.86
C VAL A 50 -1.31 5.54 8.37
N SER A 51 -1.19 6.68 9.05
CA SER A 51 -1.19 6.75 10.50
C SER A 51 -2.37 7.60 10.94
N ASN A 52 -3.26 7.02 11.75
CA ASN A 52 -4.28 7.78 12.47
C ASN A 52 -3.87 7.92 13.93
N LYS A 53 -3.36 9.09 14.30
CA LYS A 53 -3.01 9.41 15.70
C LYS A 53 -3.92 10.52 16.19
N SER A 54 -4.66 10.24 17.26
CA SER A 54 -5.56 11.21 17.90
C SER A 54 -6.58 11.85 16.94
N GLY A 55 -7.11 11.06 15.99
CA GLY A 55 -8.08 11.52 15.00
C GLY A 55 -7.47 12.29 13.82
N LYS A 56 -6.15 12.48 13.80
CA LYS A 56 -5.45 13.10 12.67
C LYS A 56 -4.87 12.01 11.76
N VAL A 57 -5.39 11.96 10.54
CA VAL A 57 -4.83 11.14 9.47
C VAL A 57 -3.56 11.78 8.93
N SER A 58 -2.49 11.00 8.87
CA SER A 58 -1.22 11.37 8.26
C SER A 58 -0.81 10.30 7.24
N PHE A 59 -0.37 10.76 6.07
CA PHE A 59 0.24 9.93 5.05
C PHE A 59 1.75 10.08 5.17
N LEU A 60 2.43 9.02 5.56
CA LEU A 60 3.88 8.99 5.78
C LEU A 60 4.52 8.29 4.58
N PRO A 61 5.26 9.00 3.71
CA PRO A 61 5.95 8.40 2.58
C PRO A 61 6.88 7.28 3.06
N LEU A 62 6.91 6.17 2.31
CA LEU A 62 7.81 5.05 2.61
C LEU A 62 9.22 5.25 2.07
N ALA A 63 9.40 6.18 1.14
CA ALA A 63 10.67 6.51 0.52
C ALA A 63 10.75 8.01 0.23
N GLU A 64 11.97 8.56 0.21
CA GLU A 64 12.23 9.95 -0.18
C GLU A 64 12.06 10.17 -1.69
N GLN A 65 12.22 9.11 -2.48
CA GLN A 65 12.09 9.12 -3.93
C GLN A 65 10.92 8.23 -4.36
N LEU A 66 10.28 8.62 -5.47
CA LEU A 66 9.22 7.83 -6.10
C LEU A 66 9.79 6.55 -6.72
N PHE A 67 8.99 5.49 -6.70
CA PHE A 67 9.38 4.20 -7.28
C PHE A 67 9.19 4.22 -8.80
N LYS A 68 10.05 3.51 -9.52
CA LYS A 68 10.02 3.49 -11.00
C LYS A 68 9.01 2.50 -11.57
N SER A 69 8.45 1.63 -10.73
CA SER A 69 7.47 0.63 -11.13
C SER A 69 6.48 0.33 -10.01
N SER A 70 5.31 -0.18 -10.40
CA SER A 70 4.29 -0.64 -9.47
C SER A 70 4.83 -1.76 -8.57
N ASP A 71 5.62 -2.67 -9.12
CA ASP A 71 6.25 -3.76 -8.36
C ASP A 71 7.13 -3.27 -7.22
N GLU A 72 7.97 -2.26 -7.47
CA GLU A 72 8.83 -1.66 -6.45
C GLU A 72 8.01 -1.02 -5.34
N ALA A 73 6.97 -0.26 -5.71
CA ALA A 73 6.04 0.37 -4.77
C ALA A 73 5.33 -0.66 -3.87
N TRP A 74 4.75 -1.71 -4.46
CA TRP A 74 4.08 -2.78 -3.73
C TRP A 74 5.04 -3.55 -2.81
N ARG A 75 6.26 -3.85 -3.28
CA ARG A 75 7.29 -4.47 -2.45
C ARG A 75 7.66 -3.60 -1.27
N ALA A 76 7.83 -2.30 -1.47
CA ALA A 76 8.15 -1.37 -0.39
C ALA A 76 7.03 -1.31 0.65
N ALA A 77 5.77 -1.21 0.22
CA ALA A 77 4.60 -1.23 1.11
C ALA A 77 4.55 -2.50 1.97
N TYR A 78 4.76 -3.65 1.34
CA TYR A 78 4.73 -4.94 2.02
C TYR A 78 5.93 -5.15 2.95
N GLN A 79 7.13 -4.76 2.52
CA GLN A 79 8.35 -4.85 3.34
C GLN A 79 8.22 -3.98 4.59
N HIS A 80 7.74 -2.74 4.44
CA HIS A 80 7.47 -1.85 5.57
C HIS A 80 6.48 -2.50 6.55
N TRP A 81 5.43 -3.16 6.06
CA TRP A 81 4.50 -3.88 6.93
C TRP A 81 5.16 -5.03 7.70
N ILE A 82 5.94 -5.87 7.02
CA ILE A 82 6.67 -6.96 7.66
C ILE A 82 7.55 -6.45 8.81
N ASP A 83 8.22 -5.31 8.59
CA ASP A 83 9.18 -4.77 9.53
C ASP A 83 8.49 -4.15 10.76
N ILE A 84 7.32 -3.53 10.59
CA ILE A 84 6.53 -2.98 11.72
C ILE A 84 5.76 -4.04 12.50
N ASP A 85 5.31 -5.13 11.85
CA ASP A 85 4.42 -6.12 12.47
C ASP A 85 5.16 -7.16 13.32
N ARG A 86 6.50 -7.02 13.48
CA ARG A 86 7.37 -7.99 14.18
C ARG A 86 7.16 -9.44 13.73
N LEU A 87 6.75 -9.66 12.48
CA LEU A 87 6.66 -11.01 11.91
C LEU A 87 8.09 -11.59 11.80
N GLN A 88 8.41 -12.49 12.73
CA GLN A 88 9.65 -13.26 12.78
C GLN A 88 9.55 -14.44 11.79
N GLY A 89 10.54 -14.62 10.90
CA GLY A 89 10.73 -15.87 10.15
C GLY A 89 10.72 -15.82 8.61
N VAL A 90 11.13 -16.95 8.00
CA VAL A 90 11.50 -17.23 6.60
C VAL A 90 10.37 -17.00 5.55
N THR A 91 9.17 -16.59 5.99
CA THR A 91 7.93 -16.46 5.19
C THR A 91 7.86 -15.17 4.35
N ARG A 92 8.88 -14.29 4.40
CA ARG A 92 8.84 -12.92 3.84
C ARG A 92 8.84 -12.83 2.31
N GLN A 93 9.68 -13.62 1.62
CA GLN A 93 9.84 -13.50 0.15
C GLN A 93 8.69 -14.12 -0.64
N ARG A 94 8.22 -15.30 -0.21
CA ARG A 94 7.10 -15.99 -0.89
C ARG A 94 5.79 -15.20 -0.75
N ALA A 95 5.54 -14.68 0.44
CA ALA A 95 4.36 -13.86 0.67
C ALA A 95 4.43 -12.52 -0.09
N ALA A 96 5.61 -11.90 -0.24
CA ALA A 96 5.76 -10.72 -1.10
C ALA A 96 5.40 -10.98 -2.56
N LEU A 97 5.78 -12.16 -3.10
CA LEU A 97 5.42 -12.55 -4.46
C LEU A 97 3.91 -12.82 -4.61
N GLU A 98 3.28 -13.41 -3.59
CA GLU A 98 1.83 -13.60 -3.55
C GLU A 98 1.08 -12.25 -3.50
N VAL A 99 1.56 -11.29 -2.69
CA VAL A 99 1.02 -9.92 -2.67
C VAL A 99 1.08 -9.29 -4.04
N LEU A 100 2.23 -9.35 -4.71
CA LEU A 100 2.41 -8.77 -6.04
C LEU A 100 1.49 -9.42 -7.07
N LYS A 101 1.35 -10.75 -7.02
CA LYS A 101 0.45 -11.48 -7.91
C LYS A 101 -1.00 -11.05 -7.67
N SER A 102 -1.46 -11.07 -6.42
CA SER A 102 -2.83 -10.69 -6.07
C SER A 102 -3.13 -9.22 -6.34
N ALA A 103 -2.16 -8.32 -6.14
CA ALA A 103 -2.28 -6.92 -6.50
C ALA A 103 -2.40 -6.72 -8.02
N ARG A 104 -1.60 -7.43 -8.82
CA ARG A 104 -1.69 -7.41 -10.28
C ARG A 104 -3.03 -7.95 -10.81
N ASP A 105 -3.56 -8.99 -10.17
CA ASP A 105 -4.86 -9.58 -10.50
C ASP A 105 -6.01 -8.64 -10.11
N ALA A 106 -5.92 -7.99 -8.95
CA ALA A 106 -6.92 -7.03 -8.47
C ALA A 106 -6.93 -5.71 -9.24
N PHE A 107 -5.77 -5.30 -9.77
CA PHE A 107 -5.60 -4.02 -10.47
C PHE A 107 -4.88 -4.19 -11.82
N PRO A 108 -5.56 -4.77 -12.83
CA PRO A 108 -4.96 -5.04 -14.14
C PRO A 108 -4.54 -3.77 -14.90
N THR A 109 -5.05 -2.60 -14.51
CA THR A 109 -4.69 -1.28 -15.06
C THR A 109 -3.34 -0.75 -14.55
N LEU A 110 -2.73 -1.37 -13.54
CA LEU A 110 -1.38 -1.01 -13.04
C LEU A 110 -0.26 -1.72 -13.84
N LYS A 111 -0.61 -2.37 -14.97
CA LYS A 111 0.34 -2.88 -15.97
C LYS A 111 0.88 -1.72 -16.80
N GLY A 112 1.70 -0.88 -16.19
CA GLY A 112 2.51 0.15 -16.83
C GLY A 112 3.95 -0.03 -16.43
#